data_AF-A0A846GXJ5-F1
#
_entry.id   AF-A0A846GXJ5-F1
#
_cell.length_a   1.000
_cell.length_b   1.000
_cell.length_c   1.000
_cell.angle_alpha   90.00
_cell.angle_beta   90.00
_cell.angle_gamma   90.00
#
_symmetry.space_group_name_H-M   'P 1'
#
loop_
_entity.id
_entity.type
_entity.pdbx_description
1 polymer ?
#
loop_
_entity_poly.entity_id
_entity_poly.type
_entity_poly.pdbx_seq_one_letter_code
_entity_poly.pdbx_strand_id
1 'polypeptide(L)'
;MNKNRPIAYQQWLRVVIKKMPHLSKPQAVVLGMWSFAIAMTHHCGLSTAVVFLGEILEQPEKTIRERLRQWYNGRVDKNGIKRR
;
A
#
# COMPACT_ATOMS: atom_id res chain seq x y z
N MET A 1 4.71 15.92 -1.64
CA MET A 1 5.52 14.67 -1.64
C MET A 1 6.13 14.54 -0.26
N ASN A 2 5.66 13.61 0.59
CA ASN A 2 6.09 13.52 2.00
C ASN A 2 7.57 13.13 2.12
N LYS A 3 8.26 13.81 3.03
CA LYS A 3 9.71 14.04 3.06
C LYS A 3 10.56 12.89 3.62
N ASN A 4 9.96 11.77 4.04
CA ASN A 4 10.66 10.71 4.78
C ASN A 4 10.27 9.28 4.32
N ARG A 5 10.42 8.99 3.02
CA ARG A 5 10.28 7.60 2.52
C ARG A 5 11.66 6.98 2.32
N PRO A 6 11.93 5.79 2.88
CA PRO A 6 13.22 5.12 2.71
C PRO A 6 13.58 4.99 1.22
N ILE A 7 14.86 5.22 0.90
CA ILE A 7 15.36 5.12 -0.48
C ILE A 7 15.06 3.73 -1.07
N ALA A 8 15.22 2.68 -0.27
CA ALA A 8 14.87 1.30 -0.63
C ALA A 8 13.40 1.15 -1.06
N TYR A 9 12.48 1.76 -0.31
CA TYR A 9 11.05 1.75 -0.65
C TYR A 9 10.76 2.51 -1.95
N GLN A 10 11.41 3.66 -2.17
CA GLN A 10 11.23 4.42 -3.42
C GLN A 10 11.73 3.66 -4.64
N GLN A 11 12.86 2.98 -4.52
CA GLN A 11 13.41 2.13 -5.58
C GLN A 11 12.48 0.94 -5.85
N TRP A 12 11.98 0.29 -4.80
CA TRP A 12 11.00 -0.79 -4.90
C TRP A 12 9.73 -0.33 -5.63
N LEU A 13 9.17 0.80 -5.21
CA LEU A 13 7.98 1.38 -5.84
C LEU A 13 8.20 1.69 -7.33
N ARG A 14 9.38 2.20 -7.70
CA ARG A 14 9.73 2.45 -9.09
C ARG A 14 9.75 1.15 -9.91
N VAL A 15 10.26 0.06 -9.34
CA VAL A 15 10.23 -1.27 -9.99
C VAL A 15 8.79 -1.75 -10.18
N VAL A 16 7.95 -1.64 -9.14
CA VAL A 16 6.53 -2.04 -9.20
C VAL A 16 5.79 -1.25 -10.28
N ILE A 17 5.93 0.07 -10.31
CA ILE A 17 5.30 0.92 -11.33
C ILE A 17 5.80 0.55 -12.73
N LYS A 18 7.11 0.33 -12.91
CA LYS A 18 7.70 -0.04 -14.19
C LYS A 18 7.20 -1.41 -14.68
N LYS A 19 7.05 -2.38 -13.77
CA LYS A 19 6.63 -3.76 -14.10
C LYS A 19 5.12 -3.91 -14.22
N MET A 20 4.34 -3.03 -13.61
CA MET A 20 2.88 -3.07 -13.62
C MET A 20 2.29 -1.73 -14.11
N PRO A 21 2.49 -1.38 -15.40
CA PRO A 21 2.05 -0.10 -15.95
C PRO A 21 0.51 0.03 -16.03
N HIS A 22 -0.21 -1.09 -15.93
CA HIS A 22 -1.68 -1.12 -15.94
C HIS A 22 -2.30 -0.72 -14.59
N LEU A 23 -1.51 -0.62 -13.52
CA LEU A 23 -2.00 -0.19 -12.21
C LEU A 23 -2.11 1.33 -12.15
N SER A 24 -3.18 1.82 -11.52
CA SER A 24 -3.27 3.23 -11.19
C SER A 24 -2.17 3.61 -10.19
N LYS A 25 -1.72 4.87 -10.21
CA LYS A 25 -0.72 5.38 -9.25
C LYS A 25 -1.04 5.01 -7.79
N PRO A 26 -2.28 5.17 -7.27
CA PRO A 26 -2.59 4.78 -5.90
C PRO A 26 -2.54 3.26 -5.68
N GLN A 27 -2.95 2.44 -6.66
CA GLN A 27 -2.83 0.98 -6.56
C GLN A 27 -1.37 0.52 -6.53
N ALA A 28 -0.52 1.09 -7.38
CA ALA A 28 0.91 0.77 -7.41
C ALA A 28 1.61 1.17 -6.10
N VAL A 29 1.21 2.30 -5.49
CA VAL A 29 1.73 2.71 -4.17
C VAL A 29 1.34 1.72 -3.08
N VAL A 30 0.06 1.33 -2.99
CA VAL A 30 -0.39 0.38 -1.97
C VAL A 30 0.25 -1.00 -2.19
N LEU A 31 0.30 -1.48 -3.43
CA LEU A 31 0.92 -2.76 -3.76
C LEU A 31 2.43 -2.75 -3.51
N GLY A 32 3.11 -1.66 -3.86
CA GLY A 32 4.54 -1.48 -3.59
C GLY A 32 4.84 -1.50 -2.10
N MET A 33 4.01 -0.82 -1.30
CA MET A 33 4.10 -0.81 0.16
C MET A 33 3.91 -2.22 0.74
N TRP A 34 2.90 -2.96 0.25
CA TRP A 34 2.59 -4.30 0.75
C TRP A 34 3.63 -5.35 0.39
N SER A 35 4.01 -5.41 -0.88
CA SER A 35 5.02 -6.34 -1.37
C SER A 35 6.38 -6.09 -0.72
N PHE A 36 6.74 -4.83 -0.48
CA PHE A 36 7.96 -4.47 0.24
C PHE A 36 7.93 -4.98 1.70
N ALA A 37 6.81 -4.81 2.40
CA ALA A 37 6.68 -5.32 3.78
C ALA A 37 6.80 -6.84 3.86
N ILE A 38 6.19 -7.58 2.93
CA ILE A 38 6.33 -9.04 2.87
C ILE A 38 7.78 -9.43 2.59
N ALA A 39 8.43 -8.76 1.64
CA ALA A 39 9.82 -9.04 1.30
C ALA A 39 10.80 -8.77 2.46
N MET A 40 10.52 -7.78 3.30
CA MET A 40 11.37 -7.44 4.46
C MET A 40 11.08 -8.28 5.70
N THR A 41 9.79 -8.56 5.96
CA THR A 41 9.40 -9.32 7.15
C THR A 41 9.45 -10.83 6.94
N HIS A 42 9.56 -11.30 5.69
CA HIS A 42 9.41 -12.71 5.31
C HIS A 42 8.10 -13.36 5.78
N HIS A 43 7.12 -12.54 6.18
CA HIS A 43 5.82 -12.97 6.65
C HIS A 43 4.72 -12.34 5.79
N CYS A 44 3.69 -13.12 5.45
CA CYS A 44 2.52 -12.64 4.72
C CYS A 44 1.41 -12.07 5.64
N GLY A 45 1.70 -11.93 6.94
CA GLY A 45 0.74 -11.51 7.94
C GLY A 45 0.42 -10.01 7.87
N LEU A 46 -0.87 -9.67 7.78
CA LEU A 46 -1.33 -8.29 7.70
C LEU A 46 -0.95 -7.48 8.95
N SER A 47 -0.98 -8.09 10.15
CA SER A 47 -0.59 -7.42 11.40
C SER A 47 0.90 -7.06 11.42
N THR A 48 1.78 -8.03 11.12
CA THR A 48 3.23 -7.82 11.09
C THR A 48 3.63 -6.81 10.01
N ALA A 49 3.01 -6.88 8.83
CA ALA A 49 3.24 -5.92 7.76
C ALA A 49 2.78 -4.51 8.16
N VAL A 50 1.64 -4.37 8.84
CA VAL A 50 1.10 -3.06 9.29
C VAL A 50 2.00 -2.42 10.34
N VAL A 51 2.51 -3.18 11.31
CA VAL A 51 3.46 -2.68 12.33
C VAL A 51 4.76 -2.22 11.66
N PHE A 52 5.37 -3.07 10.85
CA PHE A 52 6.61 -2.74 10.12
C PHE A 52 6.44 -1.49 9.23
N LEU A 53 5.32 -1.40 8.51
CA LEU A 53 5.03 -0.25 7.66
C LEU A 53 4.74 1.01 8.47
N GLY A 54 4.19 0.88 9.68
CA GLY A 54 3.97 2.00 10.60
C GLY A 54 5.28 2.63 11.04
N GLU A 55 6.25 1.81 11.40
CA GLU A 55 7.60 2.25 11.78
C GLU A 55 8.32 2.90 10.59
N ILE A 56 8.31 2.27 9.42
CA ILE A 56 9.14 2.71 8.29
C ILE A 56 8.56 3.90 7.51
N LEU A 57 7.26 4.16 7.62
CA LEU A 57 6.57 5.27 6.96
C LEU A 57 6.09 6.34 7.94
N GLU A 58 6.42 6.20 9.22
CA GLU A 58 6.02 7.08 10.33
C GLU A 58 4.51 7.35 10.30
N GLN A 59 3.73 6.31 10.08
CA GLN A 59 2.28 6.40 9.92
C GLN A 59 1.55 5.52 10.93
N PRO A 60 0.37 5.94 11.41
CA PRO A 60 -0.43 5.11 12.28
C PRO A 60 -0.82 3.81 11.57
N GLU A 61 -0.67 2.68 12.27
CA GLU A 61 -1.10 1.37 11.81
C GLU A 61 -2.53 1.36 11.29
N LYS A 62 -3.41 2.11 11.97
CA LYS A 62 -4.82 2.28 11.59
C LYS A 62 -4.95 2.87 10.17
N THR A 63 -4.18 3.90 9.85
CA THR A 63 -4.18 4.53 8.52
C THR A 63 -3.69 3.56 7.45
N ILE A 64 -2.69 2.74 7.76
CA ILE A 64 -2.15 1.73 6.84
C ILE A 64 -3.19 0.63 6.60
N ARG A 65 -3.79 0.11 7.68
CA ARG A 65 -4.85 -0.89 7.62
C ARG A 65 -6.07 -0.39 6.85
N GLU A 66 -6.47 0.86 7.03
CA GLU A 66 -7.57 1.48 6.29
C GLU A 66 -7.25 1.62 4.79
N ARG A 67 -6.04 2.05 4.41
CA ARG A 67 -5.63 2.08 3.00
C ARG A 67 -5.66 0.71 2.35
N LEU A 68 -5.21 -0.31 3.08
CA LEU A 68 -5.26 -1.69 2.60
C LEU A 68 -6.68 -2.20 2.47
N ARG A 69 -7.52 -1.91 3.45
CA ARG A 69 -8.94 -2.26 3.41
C ARG A 69 -9.64 -1.58 2.23
N GLN A 70 -9.35 -0.32 1.96
CA GLN A 70 -9.87 0.38 0.77
C GLN A 70 -9.35 -0.23 -0.53
N TRP A 71 -8.11 -0.70 -0.56
CA TRP A 71 -7.54 -1.39 -1.72
C TRP A 71 -8.18 -2.75 -1.96
N TYR A 72 -8.34 -3.59 -0.94
CA TYR A 72 -9.07 -4.86 -1.02
C TYR A 72 -10.55 -4.66 -1.40
N ASN A 73 -11.20 -3.65 -0.82
CA ASN A 73 -12.60 -3.34 -1.09
C ASN A 73 -12.83 -2.57 -2.40
N GLY A 74 -11.76 -2.05 -3.02
CA GLY A 74 -11.81 -1.18 -4.20
C GLY A 74 -12.22 -1.87 -5.50
N ARG A 75 -12.56 -3.17 -5.45
CA ARG A 75 -13.26 -3.90 -6.52
C ARG A 75 -14.73 -4.15 -6.25
N VAL A 76 -15.28 -3.74 -5.11
CA VAL A 76 -16.72 -3.54 -5.03
C VAL A 76 -16.98 -2.19 -5.68
N ASP A 77 -17.13 -2.22 -6.99
CA ASP A 77 -17.82 -1.19 -7.74
C ASP A 77 -19.11 -0.87 -6.97
N LYS A 78 -19.08 0.21 -6.19
CA LYS A 78 -20.30 0.95 -5.89
C LYS A 78 -20.67 1.70 -7.16
N ASN A 79 -20.95 0.95 -8.22
CA ASN A 79 -21.71 1.45 -9.36
C ASN A 79 -23.04 1.94 -8.80
N GLY A 80 -23.13 3.26 -8.65
CA GLY A 80 -24.35 4.03 -8.54
C GLY A 80 -25.41 3.51 -7.55
N ILE A 81 -25.32 3.89 -6.29
CA ILE A 81 -26.53 4.28 -5.56
C ILE A 81 -26.28 5.67 -4.99
N LYS A 82 -26.63 6.68 -5.79
CA LYS A 82 -26.99 8.01 -5.27
C LYS A 82 -28.05 7.76 -4.21
N ARG A 83 -27.72 7.99 -2.93
CA ARG A 83 -28.74 8.07 -1.89
C ARG A 83 -29.55 9.33 -2.16
N ARG A 84 -30.82 9.11 -2.46
CA ARG A 84 -31.90 10.10 -2.54
C ARG A 84 -32.24 10.57 -1.12
#